data_AF-A0A3C0ZSF0-F1
#
_entry.id   AF-A0A3C0ZSF0-F1
#
_cell.length_a   1.000
_cell.length_b   1.000
_cell.length_c   1.000
_cell.angle_alpha   90.00
_cell.angle_beta   90.00
_cell.angle_gamma   90.00
#
_symmetry.space_group_name_H-M   'P 1'
#
loop_
_entity.id
_entity.type
_entity.pdbx_description
1 polymer ?
#
loop_
_entity_poly.entity_id
_entity_poly.type
_entity_poly.pdbx_seq_one_letter_code
_entity_poly.pdbx_strand_id
1 'polypeptide(L)'
;MTDGAGEKDMADTILDRLEEYTQRDPLAPILFDEVYTKGITYHQLDEMSGRVYAWLKREGIGREDFVLINLPRGVLPVIAMIGVWKAGAAWALVEDTYPADRIRFIREDCGCKTELSAADWENVMCMEPLAGHVQADPHDAAFAVYTSGTTGNPKGVLHEYGNLERAILSIREEGREIFTEKDSAATLSPLNFVASIIVILAALNVFRAKNYIASYETIKNTAALAKLFITKKISVTFLTPSYVRML
;
A
#
# COMPACT_ATOMS: atom_id res chain seq x y z
N MET A 1 28.76 3.71 36.49
CA MET A 1 28.24 2.32 36.55
C MET A 1 26.90 2.41 37.24
N THR A 2 25.77 2.38 36.55
CA THR A 2 25.40 1.49 35.46
C THR A 2 24.85 2.24 34.24
N ASP A 3 25.50 1.99 33.12
CA ASP A 3 24.97 2.14 31.76
C ASP A 3 23.76 1.21 31.54
N GLY A 4 22.91 1.56 30.56
CA GLY A 4 21.88 0.65 30.06
C GLY A 4 20.61 1.27 29.45
N ALA A 5 20.58 2.58 29.18
CA ALA A 5 19.43 3.23 28.51
C ALA A 5 19.78 3.77 27.11
N GLY A 6 20.72 3.13 26.42
CA GLY A 6 20.96 3.31 25.00
C GLY A 6 20.63 2.00 24.27
N GLU A 7 20.05 2.11 23.08
CA GLU A 7 19.65 1.04 22.14
C GLU A 7 18.20 0.53 22.24
N LYS A 8 17.23 1.41 21.95
CA LYS A 8 15.98 1.00 21.27
C LYS A 8 15.27 2.15 20.53
N ASP A 9 16.04 2.98 19.83
CA ASP A 9 15.52 4.09 19.00
C ASP A 9 15.87 3.85 17.52
N MET A 10 15.70 2.61 17.04
CA MET A 10 15.42 2.39 15.62
C MET A 10 13.91 2.55 15.52
N ALA A 11 13.42 3.59 14.83
CA ALA A 11 11.99 3.70 14.60
C ALA A 11 11.54 2.47 13.79
N ASP A 12 10.78 1.57 14.41
CA ASP A 12 10.24 0.38 13.73
C ASP A 12 9.50 0.84 12.47
N THR A 13 9.96 0.38 11.31
CA THR A 13 9.34 0.73 10.03
C THR A 13 7.96 0.09 9.92
N ILE A 14 7.17 0.52 8.94
CA ILE A 14 5.91 -0.15 8.62
C ILE A 14 6.09 -1.65 8.35
N LEU A 15 7.22 -2.08 7.77
CA LEU A 15 7.50 -3.49 7.52
C LEU A 15 7.81 -4.25 8.82
N ASP A 16 8.61 -3.66 9.71
CA ASP A 16 8.88 -4.23 11.05
C ASP A 16 7.59 -4.45 11.84
N ARG A 17 6.69 -3.45 11.81
CA ARG A 17 5.37 -3.55 12.45
C ARG A 17 4.50 -4.64 11.84
N LEU A 18 4.47 -4.78 10.50
CA LEU A 18 3.69 -5.85 9.85
C LEU A 18 4.23 -7.25 10.20
N GLU A 19 5.55 -7.40 10.35
CA GLU A 19 6.15 -8.64 10.82
C GLU A 19 5.78 -8.94 12.28
N GLU A 20 5.85 -7.94 13.17
CA GLU A 20 5.38 -8.06 14.56
C GLU A 20 3.90 -8.49 14.61
N TYR A 21 3.04 -7.86 13.80
CA TYR A 21 1.61 -8.15 13.76
C TYR A 21 1.32 -9.56 13.28
N THR A 22 2.09 -10.03 12.30
CA THR A 22 2.00 -11.40 11.78
C THR A 22 2.37 -12.43 12.85
N GLN A 23 3.39 -12.16 13.66
CA GLN A 23 3.77 -13.03 14.78
C GLN A 23 2.74 -13.00 15.91
N ARG A 24 2.13 -11.83 16.16
CA ARG A 24 1.20 -11.62 17.27
C ARG A 24 -0.18 -12.24 17.05
N ASP A 25 -0.77 -12.09 15.87
CA ASP A 25 -2.05 -12.70 15.50
C ASP A 25 -2.15 -12.96 13.99
N PRO A 26 -1.56 -14.07 13.51
CA PRO A 26 -1.44 -14.36 12.08
C PRO A 26 -2.79 -14.50 11.36
N LEU A 27 -3.86 -14.81 12.10
CA LEU A 27 -5.20 -15.06 11.55
C LEU A 27 -6.10 -13.82 11.59
N ALA A 28 -5.65 -12.70 12.19
CA ALA A 28 -6.42 -11.46 12.16
C ALA A 28 -6.47 -10.89 10.72
N PRO A 29 -7.68 -10.56 10.20
CA PRO A 29 -7.84 -9.98 8.88
C PRO A 29 -7.57 -8.47 8.86
N ILE A 30 -6.91 -7.99 7.80
CA ILE A 30 -6.50 -6.59 7.65
C ILE A 30 -7.00 -5.96 6.35
N LEU A 31 -6.83 -6.61 5.20
CA LEU A 31 -7.21 -6.05 3.89
C LEU A 31 -8.45 -6.75 3.35
N PHE A 32 -9.41 -5.98 2.84
CA PHE A 32 -10.67 -6.49 2.32
C PHE A 32 -11.01 -5.84 0.99
N ASP A 33 -11.61 -6.60 0.09
CA ASP A 33 -12.33 -6.09 -1.08
C ASP A 33 -13.56 -6.97 -1.36
N GLU A 34 -14.17 -6.81 -2.53
CA GLU A 34 -15.35 -7.57 -2.94
C GLU A 34 -15.06 -9.05 -3.25
N VAL A 35 -13.81 -9.39 -3.53
CA VAL A 35 -13.35 -10.78 -3.76
C VAL A 35 -12.98 -11.41 -2.41
N TYR A 36 -12.17 -10.73 -1.62
CA TYR A 36 -11.68 -11.15 -0.31
C TYR A 36 -12.60 -10.65 0.81
N THR A 37 -13.87 -11.08 0.77
CA THR A 37 -14.92 -10.61 1.70
C THR A 37 -14.69 -10.98 3.17
N LYS A 38 -13.94 -12.06 3.42
CA LYS A 38 -13.50 -12.48 4.78
C LYS A 38 -12.20 -11.79 5.22
N GLY A 39 -11.55 -11.08 4.32
CA GLY A 39 -10.29 -10.38 4.53
C GLY A 39 -9.07 -11.28 4.32
N ILE A 40 -8.00 -10.67 3.81
CA ILE A 40 -6.64 -11.18 3.84
C ILE A 40 -6.12 -11.07 5.28
N THR A 41 -5.64 -12.17 5.85
CA THR A 41 -5.01 -12.18 7.18
C THR A 41 -3.58 -11.65 7.15
N TYR A 42 -3.02 -11.29 8.31
CA TYR A 42 -1.60 -10.93 8.39
C TYR A 42 -0.67 -12.02 7.84
N HIS A 43 -0.93 -13.29 8.14
CA HIS A 43 -0.15 -14.40 7.57
C HIS A 43 -0.26 -14.46 6.05
N GLN A 44 -1.46 -14.34 5.49
CA GLN A 44 -1.65 -14.34 4.03
C GLN A 44 -0.99 -13.12 3.38
N LEU A 45 -1.07 -11.94 4.02
CA LEU A 45 -0.40 -10.74 3.57
C LEU A 45 1.12 -10.94 3.54
N ASP A 46 1.69 -11.50 4.60
CA ASP A 46 3.12 -11.80 4.73
C ASP A 46 3.58 -12.81 3.67
N GLU A 47 2.85 -13.92 3.50
CA GLU A 47 3.15 -14.93 2.49
C GLU A 47 3.07 -14.34 1.08
N MET A 48 1.94 -13.72 0.70
CA MET A 48 1.74 -13.23 -0.67
C MET A 48 2.74 -12.11 -1.02
N SER A 49 3.01 -11.19 -0.09
CA SER A 49 4.05 -10.17 -0.28
C SER A 49 5.47 -10.76 -0.30
N GLY A 50 5.71 -11.83 0.47
CA GLY A 50 6.95 -12.59 0.45
C GLY A 50 7.19 -13.32 -0.88
N ARG A 51 6.12 -13.77 -1.57
CA ARG A 51 6.19 -14.33 -2.92
C ARG A 51 6.53 -13.27 -3.98
N VAL A 52 5.95 -12.07 -3.85
CA VAL A 52 6.33 -10.92 -4.68
C VAL A 52 7.80 -10.56 -4.44
N TYR A 53 8.26 -10.50 -3.18
CA TYR A 53 9.67 -10.27 -2.84
C TYR A 53 10.58 -11.34 -3.47
N ALA A 54 10.23 -12.63 -3.35
CA ALA A 54 10.97 -13.73 -3.96
C ALA A 54 11.10 -13.59 -5.48
N TRP A 55 10.02 -13.21 -6.14
CA TRP A 55 10.00 -12.93 -7.57
C TRP A 55 10.92 -11.78 -7.95
N LEU A 56 10.79 -10.63 -7.28
CA LEU A 56 11.62 -9.45 -7.56
C LEU A 56 13.12 -9.74 -7.38
N LYS A 57 13.47 -10.49 -6.33
CA LYS A 57 14.86 -10.90 -6.11
C LYS A 57 15.40 -11.78 -7.24
N ARG A 58 14.57 -12.67 -7.80
CA ARG A 58 14.92 -13.51 -8.96
C ARG A 58 15.10 -12.67 -10.23
N GLU A 59 14.28 -11.63 -10.41
CA GLU A 59 14.41 -10.68 -11.52
C GLU A 59 15.58 -9.70 -11.34
N GLY A 60 16.36 -9.81 -10.24
CA GLY A 60 17.52 -8.96 -9.97
C GLY A 60 17.16 -7.53 -9.56
N ILE A 61 15.97 -7.35 -8.99
CA ILE A 61 15.44 -6.05 -8.55
C ILE A 61 15.78 -5.83 -7.08
N GLY A 62 16.19 -4.61 -6.75
CA GLY A 62 16.46 -4.19 -5.38
C GLY A 62 16.44 -2.67 -5.19
N ARG A 63 17.32 -2.17 -4.33
CA ARG A 63 17.45 -0.75 -3.97
C ARG A 63 17.53 0.15 -5.21
N GLU A 64 16.81 1.28 -5.18
CA GLU A 64 16.65 2.26 -6.26
C GLU A 64 15.99 1.77 -7.56
N ASP A 65 15.60 0.49 -7.63
CA ASP A 65 14.90 -0.02 -8.82
C ASP A 65 13.40 0.23 -8.72
N PHE A 66 12.80 0.57 -9.86
CA PHE A 66 11.37 0.75 -9.97
C PHE A 66 10.66 -0.48 -10.54
N VAL A 67 9.52 -0.81 -9.95
CA VAL A 67 8.56 -1.83 -10.39
C VAL A 67 7.27 -1.14 -10.80
N LEU A 68 6.79 -1.39 -12.02
CA LEU A 68 5.46 -0.95 -12.41
C LEU A 68 4.43 -1.93 -11.88
N ILE A 69 3.56 -1.52 -10.97
CA ILE A 69 2.42 -2.33 -10.52
C ILE A 69 1.22 -2.01 -11.43
N ASN A 70 0.75 -3.02 -12.15
CA ASN A 70 -0.38 -2.95 -13.08
C ASN A 70 -1.38 -4.09 -12.78
N LEU A 71 -1.98 -4.01 -11.61
CA LEU A 71 -2.91 -5.00 -11.09
C LEU A 71 -4.31 -4.40 -10.97
N PRO A 72 -5.39 -5.21 -11.11
CA PRO A 72 -6.75 -4.74 -10.91
C PRO A 72 -6.93 -4.13 -9.52
N ARG A 73 -7.75 -3.09 -9.43
CA ARG A 73 -8.08 -2.44 -8.16
C ARG A 73 -8.65 -3.48 -7.17
N GLY A 74 -8.05 -3.54 -5.99
CA GLY A 74 -8.43 -4.47 -4.91
C GLY A 74 -7.32 -4.58 -3.89
N VAL A 75 -7.24 -5.72 -3.19
CA VAL A 75 -6.16 -6.00 -2.22
C VAL A 75 -4.82 -6.30 -2.90
N LEU A 76 -4.81 -6.86 -4.12
CA LEU A 76 -3.58 -7.34 -4.77
C LEU A 76 -2.53 -6.23 -5.03
N PRO A 77 -2.91 -5.03 -5.53
CA PRO A 77 -1.97 -3.92 -5.62
C PRO A 77 -1.30 -3.55 -4.29
N VAL A 78 -2.04 -3.59 -3.17
CA VAL A 78 -1.48 -3.27 -1.84
C VAL A 78 -0.49 -4.34 -1.39
N ILE A 79 -0.80 -5.61 -1.64
CA ILE A 79 0.12 -6.74 -1.38
C ILE A 79 1.39 -6.60 -2.23
N ALA A 80 1.25 -6.21 -3.50
CA ALA A 80 2.37 -5.94 -4.39
C ALA A 80 3.25 -4.78 -3.89
N MET A 81 2.65 -3.67 -3.44
CA MET A 81 3.38 -2.53 -2.85
C MET A 81 4.26 -2.99 -1.68
N ILE A 82 3.70 -3.80 -0.77
CA ILE A 82 4.44 -4.34 0.37
C ILE A 82 5.55 -5.29 -0.10
N GLY A 83 5.29 -6.16 -1.08
CA GLY A 83 6.31 -7.07 -1.62
C GLY A 83 7.46 -6.34 -2.32
N VAL A 84 7.16 -5.26 -3.03
CA VAL A 84 8.17 -4.35 -3.61
C VAL A 84 8.99 -3.68 -2.51
N TRP A 85 8.34 -3.21 -1.45
CA TRP A 85 9.04 -2.64 -0.31
C TRP A 85 9.90 -3.65 0.43
N LYS A 86 9.44 -4.90 0.59
CA LYS A 86 10.24 -6.00 1.16
C LYS A 86 11.52 -6.25 0.36
N ALA A 87 11.50 -6.04 -0.96
CA ALA A 87 12.68 -6.12 -1.81
C ALA A 87 13.63 -4.91 -1.70
N GLY A 88 13.24 -3.87 -0.97
CA GLY A 88 13.95 -2.59 -0.91
C GLY A 88 13.79 -1.74 -2.16
N ALA A 89 12.86 -2.09 -3.05
CA ALA A 89 12.63 -1.42 -4.33
C ALA A 89 11.52 -0.37 -4.22
N ALA A 90 11.38 0.45 -5.26
CA ALA A 90 10.33 1.44 -5.40
C ALA A 90 9.24 0.93 -6.36
N TRP A 91 8.02 1.43 -6.22
CA TRP A 91 6.96 1.16 -7.19
C TRP A 91 6.38 2.41 -7.82
N ALA A 92 5.90 2.27 -9.06
CA ALA A 92 4.91 3.15 -9.66
C ALA A 92 3.63 2.35 -9.88
N LEU A 93 2.47 2.92 -9.56
CA LEU A 93 1.19 2.23 -9.73
C LEU A 93 0.38 2.87 -10.86
N VAL A 94 -0.09 2.03 -11.78
CA VAL A 94 -1.07 2.40 -12.80
C VAL A 94 -2.38 1.66 -12.58
N GLU A 95 -3.47 2.22 -13.08
CA GLU A 95 -4.77 1.54 -13.11
C GLU A 95 -5.10 1.13 -14.53
N ASP A 96 -5.84 0.03 -14.66
CA ASP A 96 -6.31 -0.57 -15.92
C ASP A 96 -7.09 0.41 -16.82
N THR A 97 -7.71 1.43 -16.23
CA THR A 97 -8.41 2.50 -16.96
C THR A 97 -7.47 3.47 -17.69
N TYR A 98 -6.15 3.40 -17.47
CA TYR A 98 -5.20 4.29 -18.12
C TYR A 98 -4.98 3.91 -19.60
N PRO A 99 -4.90 4.88 -20.52
CA PRO A 99 -4.50 4.60 -21.90
C PRO A 99 -3.12 3.95 -21.96
N ALA A 100 -2.91 3.00 -22.88
CA ALA A 100 -1.65 2.27 -23.02
C ALA A 100 -0.43 3.20 -23.19
N ASP A 101 -0.57 4.30 -23.92
CA ASP A 101 0.50 5.30 -24.08
C ASP A 101 0.89 5.97 -22.76
N ARG A 102 -0.08 6.18 -21.86
CA ARG A 102 0.17 6.74 -20.53
C ARG A 102 0.89 5.74 -19.63
N ILE A 103 0.50 4.47 -19.68
CA ILE A 103 1.17 3.39 -18.94
C ILE A 103 2.63 3.27 -19.42
N ARG A 104 2.84 3.23 -20.73
CA ARG A 104 4.18 3.20 -21.34
C ARG A 104 5.03 4.40 -20.91
N PHE A 105 4.47 5.61 -20.97
CA PHE A 105 5.17 6.83 -20.53
C PHE A 105 5.63 6.71 -19.06
N ILE A 106 4.73 6.32 -18.15
CA ILE A 106 5.05 6.17 -16.72
C ILE A 106 6.16 5.12 -16.51
N ARG A 107 6.06 3.99 -17.21
CA ARG A 107 7.07 2.92 -17.16
C ARG A 107 8.45 3.41 -17.57
N GLU A 108 8.52 4.13 -18.69
CA GLU A 108 9.76 4.65 -19.27
C GLU A 108 10.35 5.77 -18.41
N ASP A 109 9.53 6.70 -17.94
CA ASP A 109 9.96 7.85 -17.13
C ASP A 109 10.47 7.45 -15.74
N CYS A 110 9.83 6.47 -15.09
CA CYS A 110 10.35 5.87 -13.85
C CYS A 110 11.55 4.95 -14.06
N GLY A 111 11.87 4.56 -15.30
CA GLY A 111 12.87 3.53 -15.56
C GLY A 111 12.50 2.17 -14.95
N CYS A 112 11.22 1.80 -14.93
CA CYS A 112 10.77 0.56 -14.32
C CYS A 112 11.44 -0.66 -14.98
N LYS A 113 12.21 -1.42 -14.20
CA LYS A 113 12.93 -2.61 -14.69
C LYS A 113 11.99 -3.76 -15.03
N THR A 114 10.87 -3.85 -14.33
CA THR A 114 9.83 -4.85 -14.58
C THR A 114 8.44 -4.28 -14.38
N GLU A 115 7.45 -5.03 -14.84
CA GLU A 115 6.04 -4.80 -14.62
C GLU A 115 5.44 -6.02 -13.93
N LEU A 116 4.67 -5.81 -12.87
CA LEU A 116 3.87 -6.82 -12.22
C LEU A 116 2.42 -6.65 -12.69
N SER A 117 2.07 -7.40 -13.75
CA SER A 117 0.74 -7.34 -14.35
C SER A 117 -0.20 -8.42 -13.80
N ALA A 118 -1.49 -8.33 -14.14
CA ALA A 118 -2.46 -9.38 -13.84
C ALA A 118 -2.07 -10.74 -14.44
N ALA A 119 -1.39 -10.76 -15.59
CA ALA A 119 -0.93 -11.99 -16.24
C ALA A 119 0.27 -12.62 -15.53
N ASP A 120 1.10 -11.80 -14.86
CA ASP A 120 2.25 -12.29 -14.10
C ASP A 120 1.85 -12.82 -12.73
N TRP A 121 0.73 -12.32 -12.19
CA TRP A 121 0.33 -12.56 -10.80
C TRP A 121 0.25 -14.05 -10.43
N GLU A 122 -0.36 -14.89 -11.27
CA GLU A 122 -0.47 -16.33 -11.00
C GLU A 122 0.91 -17.00 -10.90
N ASN A 123 1.84 -16.64 -11.79
CA ASN A 123 3.21 -17.16 -11.77
C ASN A 123 3.98 -16.67 -10.52
N VAL A 124 3.79 -15.41 -10.13
CA VAL A 124 4.39 -14.86 -8.91
C VAL A 124 3.86 -15.57 -7.67
N MET A 125 2.57 -15.89 -7.64
CA MET A 125 1.97 -16.65 -6.53
C MET A 125 2.45 -18.10 -6.46
N CYS A 126 3.11 -18.66 -7.47
CA CYS A 126 3.78 -19.96 -7.40
C CYS A 126 5.18 -19.91 -6.78
N MET A 127 5.73 -18.73 -6.52
CA MET A 127 7.04 -18.58 -5.86
C MET A 127 6.96 -19.02 -4.40
N GLU A 128 8.09 -19.45 -3.85
CA GLU A 128 8.20 -19.73 -2.43
C GLU A 128 8.47 -18.42 -1.67
N PRO A 129 7.69 -18.09 -0.64
CA PRO A 129 7.77 -16.79 0.00
C PRO A 129 9.12 -16.59 0.69
N LEU A 130 9.73 -15.42 0.47
CA LEU A 130 10.86 -14.98 1.29
C LEU A 130 10.35 -14.28 2.55
N ALA A 131 10.89 -14.68 3.69
CA ALA A 131 10.67 -14.02 4.97
C ALA A 131 11.55 -12.77 5.13
N GLY A 132 11.15 -11.86 6.01
CA GLY A 132 11.87 -10.63 6.28
C GLY A 132 11.78 -9.61 5.14
N HIS A 133 12.58 -8.56 5.26
CA HIS A 133 12.71 -7.51 4.25
C HIS A 133 14.14 -6.95 4.20
N VAL A 134 14.46 -6.31 3.08
CA VAL A 134 15.67 -5.48 2.94
C VAL A 134 15.48 -4.21 3.76
N GLN A 135 16.47 -3.88 4.59
CA GLN A 135 16.51 -2.63 5.34
C GLN A 135 16.80 -1.48 4.37
N ALA A 136 15.79 -0.65 4.10
CA ALA A 136 15.91 0.51 3.22
C ALA A 136 16.54 1.70 3.96
N ASP A 137 17.37 2.48 3.28
CA ASP A 137 17.80 3.79 3.77
C ASP A 137 16.61 4.77 3.71
N PRO A 138 16.44 5.69 4.67
CA PRO A 138 15.36 6.67 4.62
C PRO A 138 15.31 7.53 3.35
N HIS A 139 16.43 7.65 2.63
CA HIS A 139 16.52 8.38 1.35
C HIS A 139 16.36 7.49 0.11
N ASP A 140 16.15 6.19 0.29
CA ASP A 140 15.86 5.30 -0.83
C ASP A 140 14.49 5.61 -1.44
N ALA A 141 14.37 5.41 -2.74
CA ALA A 141 13.09 5.53 -3.44
C ALA A 141 12.06 4.51 -2.92
N ALA A 142 10.88 4.96 -2.48
CA ALA A 142 9.80 4.09 -2.01
C ALA A 142 8.66 3.95 -3.02
N PHE A 143 8.25 5.06 -3.63
CA PHE A 143 7.26 5.05 -4.71
C PHE A 143 7.25 6.35 -5.50
N ALA A 144 6.64 6.33 -6.69
CA ALA A 144 6.36 7.51 -7.48
C ALA A 144 4.87 7.60 -7.85
N VAL A 145 4.31 8.80 -7.74
CA VAL A 145 2.95 9.12 -8.19
C VAL A 145 2.98 10.15 -9.30
N TYR A 146 2.14 9.96 -10.32
CA TYR A 146 2.10 10.86 -11.48
C TYR A 146 0.95 11.84 -11.40
N THR A 147 1.27 13.11 -11.58
CA THR A 147 0.30 14.21 -11.62
C THR A 147 0.17 14.78 -13.04
N SER A 148 -0.98 15.38 -13.36
CA SER A 148 -1.14 16.09 -14.63
C SER A 148 -0.23 17.31 -14.66
N GLY A 149 0.77 17.30 -15.52
CA GLY A 149 1.68 18.44 -15.70
C GLY A 149 1.01 19.57 -16.46
N THR A 150 1.27 20.81 -16.04
CA THR A 150 0.83 22.02 -16.73
C THR A 150 1.44 22.18 -18.13
N THR A 151 2.53 21.47 -18.42
CA THR A 151 3.30 21.49 -19.67
C THR A 151 2.90 20.37 -20.64
N GLY A 152 1.83 19.62 -20.37
CA GLY A 152 1.29 18.55 -21.23
C GLY A 152 1.75 17.15 -20.86
N ASN A 153 3.00 16.97 -20.41
CA ASN A 153 3.49 15.67 -19.94
C ASN A 153 3.24 15.47 -18.43
N PRO A 154 2.78 14.28 -17.99
CA PRO A 154 2.69 13.96 -16.58
C PRO A 154 4.04 14.09 -15.87
N LYS A 155 4.03 14.50 -14.60
CA LYS A 155 5.23 14.62 -13.77
C LYS A 155 5.20 13.57 -12.66
N GLY A 156 6.25 12.76 -12.57
CA GLY A 156 6.48 11.84 -11.47
C GLY A 156 6.91 12.59 -10.22
N VAL A 157 6.22 12.38 -9.11
CA VAL A 157 6.60 12.85 -7.77
C VAL A 157 7.17 11.66 -7.03
N LEU A 158 8.49 11.69 -6.82
CA LEU A 158 9.23 10.68 -6.07
C LEU A 158 8.99 10.88 -4.56
N HIS A 159 8.74 9.78 -3.87
CA HIS A 159 8.69 9.70 -2.42
C HIS A 159 9.73 8.71 -1.92
N GLU A 160 10.46 9.11 -0.88
CA GLU A 160 11.49 8.31 -0.23
C GLU A 160 10.90 7.44 0.89
N TYR A 161 11.59 6.39 1.32
CA TYR A 161 11.14 5.53 2.43
C TYR A 161 10.89 6.31 3.72
N GLY A 162 11.76 7.27 4.03
CA GLY A 162 11.57 8.16 5.17
C GLY A 162 10.27 8.96 5.11
N ASN A 163 9.69 9.19 3.93
CA ASN A 163 8.41 9.86 3.80
C ASN A 163 7.23 8.99 4.27
N LEU A 164 7.34 7.65 4.23
CA LEU A 164 6.29 6.75 4.70
C LEU A 164 6.03 6.93 6.20
N GLU A 165 7.10 6.87 6.99
CA GLU A 165 7.04 7.04 8.44
C GLU A 165 6.61 8.46 8.81
N ARG A 166 7.10 9.47 8.09
CA ARG A 166 6.69 10.86 8.32
C ARG A 166 5.20 11.07 7.99
N ALA A 167 4.70 10.42 6.94
CA ALA A 167 3.28 10.45 6.62
C ALA A 167 2.46 9.80 7.74
N ILE A 168 2.84 8.62 8.23
CA ILE A 168 2.17 7.94 9.35
C ILE A 168 2.15 8.83 10.59
N LEU A 169 3.29 9.40 10.98
CA LEU A 169 3.40 10.27 12.16
C LEU A 169 2.59 11.56 12.03
N SER A 170 2.29 12.00 10.81
CA SER A 170 1.43 13.17 10.57
C SER A 170 -0.05 12.91 10.84
N ILE A 171 -0.47 11.64 10.96
CA ILE A 171 -1.86 11.22 11.20
C ILE A 171 -2.11 11.19 12.72
N ARG A 172 -1.94 12.35 13.37
CA ARG A 172 -2.11 12.53 14.81
C ARG A 172 -2.83 13.83 15.10
N GLU A 173 -3.69 13.81 16.11
CA GLU A 173 -4.37 15.01 16.61
C GLU A 173 -3.89 15.28 18.04
N GLU A 174 -3.37 16.49 18.29
CA GLU A 174 -2.76 16.87 19.57
C GLU A 174 -1.69 15.87 20.08
N GLY A 175 -0.97 15.22 19.15
CA GLY A 175 0.05 14.21 19.47
C GLY A 175 -0.50 12.83 19.83
N ARG A 176 -1.82 12.61 19.72
CA ARG A 176 -2.46 11.30 19.92
C ARG A 176 -2.75 10.62 18.60
N GLU A 177 -2.67 9.29 18.60
CA GLU A 177 -3.16 8.46 17.50
C GLU A 177 -4.67 8.65 17.34
N ILE A 178 -5.12 8.95 16.13
CA ILE A 178 -6.55 9.08 15.80
C ILE A 178 -7.15 7.77 15.28
N PHE A 179 -6.31 6.79 14.94
CA PHE A 179 -6.69 5.45 14.53
C PHE A 179 -6.39 4.44 15.64
N THR A 180 -7.27 3.46 15.79
CA THR A 180 -7.15 2.38 16.76
C THR A 180 -7.47 1.03 16.14
N GLU A 181 -7.19 -0.04 16.88
CA GLU A 181 -7.54 -1.43 16.52
C GLU A 181 -9.05 -1.67 16.29
N LYS A 182 -9.91 -0.72 16.67
CA LYS A 182 -11.37 -0.81 16.48
C LYS A 182 -11.82 -0.16 15.17
N ASP A 183 -10.93 0.55 14.49
CA ASP A 183 -11.26 1.34 13.32
C ASP A 183 -11.29 0.50 12.04
N SER A 184 -12.15 0.94 11.13
CA SER A 184 -12.28 0.37 9.79
C SER A 184 -12.16 1.50 8.78
N ALA A 185 -11.08 1.48 8.01
CA ALA A 185 -10.82 2.40 6.93
C ALA A 185 -11.50 1.96 5.63
N ALA A 186 -11.95 2.91 4.82
CA ALA A 186 -12.32 2.67 3.43
C ALA A 186 -11.38 3.42 2.48
N THR A 187 -10.73 2.68 1.58
CA THR A 187 -9.91 3.24 0.50
C THR A 187 -10.79 3.44 -0.73
N LEU A 188 -11.18 4.69 -0.98
CA LEU A 188 -12.15 5.07 -2.01
C LEU A 188 -11.52 5.78 -3.21
N SER A 189 -10.42 6.51 -3.00
CA SER A 189 -9.72 7.20 -4.10
C SER A 189 -8.98 6.20 -5.00
N PRO A 190 -8.55 6.60 -6.21
CA PRO A 190 -7.62 5.79 -7.04
C PRO A 190 -6.40 5.37 -6.24
N LEU A 191 -5.91 4.14 -6.43
CA LEU A 191 -4.83 3.60 -5.60
C LEU A 191 -3.49 4.29 -5.86
N ASN A 192 -3.33 4.93 -7.03
CA ASN A 192 -2.16 5.70 -7.42
C ASN A 192 -2.26 7.18 -7.02
N PHE A 193 -3.21 7.53 -6.16
CA PHE A 193 -3.35 8.87 -5.59
C PHE A 193 -2.88 8.86 -4.13
N VAL A 194 -2.10 9.89 -3.74
CA VAL A 194 -1.48 9.98 -2.40
C VAL A 194 -2.49 9.87 -1.25
N ALA A 195 -3.74 10.27 -1.45
CA ALA A 195 -4.76 10.13 -0.42
C ALA A 195 -5.09 8.65 -0.11
N SER A 196 -5.09 7.77 -1.11
CA SER A 196 -5.23 6.33 -0.88
C SER A 196 -4.03 5.77 -0.14
N ILE A 197 -2.82 6.21 -0.50
CA ILE A 197 -1.58 5.79 0.15
C ILE A 197 -1.61 6.15 1.64
N ILE A 198 -2.02 7.36 2.01
CA ILE A 198 -2.17 7.77 3.41
C ILE A 198 -3.17 6.89 4.16
N VAL A 199 -4.34 6.59 3.57
CA VAL A 199 -5.36 5.73 4.20
C VAL A 199 -4.87 4.28 4.37
N ILE A 200 -4.12 3.77 3.39
CA ILE A 200 -3.50 2.44 3.43
C ILE A 200 -2.43 2.41 4.53
N LEU A 201 -1.50 3.37 4.54
CA LEU A 201 -0.45 3.46 5.57
C LEU A 201 -1.04 3.56 6.97
N ALA A 202 -2.08 4.37 7.17
CA ALA A 202 -2.77 4.48 8.46
C ALA A 202 -3.31 3.14 8.96
N ALA A 203 -3.98 2.38 8.07
CA ALA A 203 -4.56 1.09 8.43
C ALA A 203 -3.49 0.00 8.64
N LEU A 204 -2.43 -0.01 7.83
CA LEU A 204 -1.32 -0.95 7.97
C LEU A 204 -0.49 -0.68 9.24
N ASN A 205 -0.41 0.57 9.68
CA ASN A 205 0.32 0.99 10.88
C ASN A 205 -0.34 0.59 12.21
N VAL A 206 -1.64 0.24 12.21
CA VAL A 206 -2.38 -0.02 13.45
C VAL A 206 -2.81 -1.48 13.50
N PHE A 207 -2.28 -2.22 14.47
CA PHE A 207 -2.62 -3.62 14.66
C PHE A 207 -4.14 -3.84 14.76
N ARG A 208 -4.67 -4.78 13.94
CA ARG A 208 -6.10 -5.13 13.79
C ARG A 208 -7.01 -4.04 13.21
N ALA A 209 -6.49 -2.88 12.83
CA ALA A 209 -7.25 -1.97 11.98
C ALA A 209 -7.55 -2.66 10.64
N LYS A 210 -8.70 -2.31 10.05
CA LYS A 210 -9.17 -2.91 8.80
C LYS A 210 -9.12 -1.89 7.68
N ASN A 211 -8.76 -2.31 6.47
CA ASN A 211 -8.87 -1.49 5.28
C ASN A 211 -9.75 -2.19 4.23
N TYR A 212 -10.82 -1.52 3.83
CA TYR A 212 -11.72 -1.95 2.77
C TYR A 212 -11.39 -1.18 1.48
N ILE A 213 -10.81 -1.85 0.48
CA ILE A 213 -10.61 -1.30 -0.85
C ILE A 213 -11.92 -1.44 -1.62
N ALA A 214 -12.66 -0.35 -1.77
CA ALA A 214 -13.95 -0.35 -2.47
C ALA A 214 -13.74 -0.38 -3.99
N SER A 215 -14.55 -1.16 -4.71
CA SER A 215 -14.56 -1.13 -6.18
C SER A 215 -15.12 0.19 -6.71
N TYR A 216 -14.81 0.51 -7.97
CA TYR A 216 -15.43 1.67 -8.62
C TYR A 216 -16.94 1.54 -8.80
N GLU A 217 -17.47 0.32 -8.89
CA GLU A 217 -18.91 0.08 -8.92
C GLU A 217 -19.56 0.51 -7.60
N THR A 218 -18.98 0.09 -6.47
CA THR A 218 -19.44 0.49 -5.14
C THR A 218 -19.30 2.00 -4.93
N ILE A 219 -18.18 2.60 -5.33
CA ILE A 219 -17.94 4.05 -5.15
C ILE A 219 -18.94 4.90 -5.93
N LYS A 220 -19.33 4.49 -7.14
CA LYS A 220 -20.27 5.25 -8.00
C LYS A 220 -21.73 5.04 -7.63
N ASN A 221 -22.05 4.05 -6.80
CA ASN A 221 -23.40 3.74 -6.37
C ASN A 221 -23.61 4.18 -4.91
N THR A 222 -24.34 5.27 -4.69
CA THR A 222 -24.55 5.84 -3.35
C THR A 222 -25.19 4.87 -2.37
N ALA A 223 -26.11 4.02 -2.82
CA ALA A 223 -26.74 3.01 -1.96
C ALA A 223 -25.75 1.89 -1.57
N ALA A 224 -24.91 1.44 -2.52
CA ALA A 224 -23.86 0.46 -2.24
C ALA A 224 -22.79 1.04 -1.31
N LEU A 225 -22.39 2.28 -1.54
CA LEU A 225 -21.43 2.99 -0.70
C LEU A 225 -21.96 3.19 0.71
N ALA A 226 -23.21 3.64 0.88
CA ALA A 226 -23.85 3.75 2.19
C ALA A 226 -23.92 2.38 2.90
N LYS A 227 -24.26 1.32 2.17
CA LYS A 227 -24.25 -0.05 2.70
C LYS A 227 -22.85 -0.48 3.14
N LEU A 228 -21.79 -0.16 2.39
CA LEU A 228 -20.41 -0.42 2.80
C LEU A 228 -20.11 0.26 4.15
N PHE A 229 -20.40 1.56 4.26
CA PHE A 229 -20.14 2.33 5.48
C PHE A 229 -20.85 1.76 6.70
N ILE A 230 -22.15 1.46 6.56
CA ILE A 230 -22.96 0.94 7.66
C ILE A 230 -22.55 -0.49 8.03
N THR A 231 -22.43 -1.38 7.05
CA THR A 231 -22.21 -2.82 7.31
C THR A 231 -20.80 -3.11 7.80
N LYS A 232 -19.80 -2.39 7.28
CA LYS A 232 -18.40 -2.56 7.67
C LYS A 232 -17.97 -1.60 8.77
N LYS A 233 -18.90 -0.76 9.26
CA LYS A 233 -18.66 0.24 10.30
C LYS A 233 -17.45 1.11 9.97
N ILE A 234 -17.41 1.62 8.74
CA ILE A 234 -16.32 2.47 8.28
C ILE A 234 -16.27 3.71 9.18
N SER A 235 -15.17 3.86 9.90
CA SER A 235 -14.92 4.98 10.82
C SER A 235 -13.98 6.01 10.20
N VAL A 236 -13.16 5.62 9.23
CA VAL A 236 -12.23 6.53 8.57
C VAL A 236 -12.19 6.34 7.06
N THR A 237 -12.06 7.44 6.33
CA THR A 237 -11.82 7.43 4.90
C THR A 237 -11.24 8.78 4.47
N PHE A 238 -10.80 8.85 3.22
CA PHE A 238 -10.54 10.11 2.54
C PHE A 238 -11.57 10.32 1.44
N LEU A 239 -12.22 11.48 1.44
CA LEU A 239 -13.17 11.91 0.43
C LEU A 239 -12.80 13.29 -0.08
N THR A 240 -12.89 13.48 -1.40
CA THR A 240 -12.79 14.84 -1.96
C THR A 240 -14.06 15.62 -1.61
N PRO A 241 -14.01 16.97 -1.51
CA PRO A 241 -15.19 17.79 -1.20
C PRO A 241 -16.37 17.53 -2.14
N SER A 242 -16.11 17.17 -3.39
CA SER A 242 -17.15 16.82 -4.36
C SER A 242 -17.90 15.53 -3.98
N TYR A 243 -17.20 14.50 -3.52
CA TYR A 243 -17.84 13.26 -3.07
C TYR A 243 -18.57 13.44 -1.74
N VAL A 244 -18.05 14.26 -0.81
CA VAL A 244 -18.74 14.56 0.45
C VAL A 244 -20.12 15.18 0.20
N ARG A 245 -20.25 16.04 -0.82
CA ARG A 245 -21.54 16.65 -1.20
C ARG A 245 -22.56 15.68 -1.79
N MET A 246 -22.15 14.46 -2.16
CA MET A 246 -23.00 13.44 -2.76
C MET A 246 -23.51 12.41 -1.73
N LEU A 247 -22.97 12.43 -0.51
CA LEU A 247 -23.39 11.59 0.63
C LEU A 247 -24.43 12.33 1.48
#